data_AF-A0AAD9BXY2-F1
#
_entry.id   AF-A0AAD9BXY2-F1
#
_cell.length_a   1.000
_cell.length_b   1.000
_cell.length_c   1.000
_cell.angle_alpha   90.00
_cell.angle_beta   90.00
_cell.angle_gamma   90.00
#
_symmetry.space_group_name_H-M   'P 1'
#
loop_
_entity.id
_entity.type
_entity.pdbx_description
1 polymer ?
#
loop_
_entity_poly.entity_id
_entity_poly.type
_entity_poly.pdbx_seq_one_letter_code
_entity_poly.pdbx_strand_id
1 'polypeptide(L)'
;MAKEKNKTGRESQTQKKAKQAKNNGGKESQGRKLNQWRQHRMRGAIEEYQQIIEDGGVPQLRLLARAWSVPKSTLQRRVKGNGHFNHTIGRKPFLPEKDEAELEEMIATLGKRGFPLRLDDIRTLAFQFAEEKGIKGFSQITKKAGYRWFQGFLRRNPKLSSVFKGLDESCYTTEWPGWLSRVRDIPIQPSQDQ
;
A
#
# COMPACT_ATOMS: atom_id res chain seq x y z
N MET A 1 31.38 28.45 -72.65
CA MET A 1 30.90 27.08 -72.36
C MET A 1 31.35 26.69 -70.96
N ALA A 2 30.47 26.03 -70.19
CA ALA A 2 30.66 25.29 -68.92
C ALA A 2 31.58 25.91 -67.83
N LYS A 3 31.10 26.45 -66.69
CA LYS A 3 30.54 25.77 -65.49
C LYS A 3 31.23 24.45 -65.15
N GLU A 4 32.16 24.48 -64.19
CA GLU A 4 32.50 23.29 -63.41
C GLU A 4 32.40 23.60 -61.91
N LYS A 5 31.40 22.97 -61.30
CA LYS A 5 31.06 23.05 -59.88
C LYS A 5 31.75 21.89 -59.19
N ASN A 6 32.74 22.16 -58.33
CA ASN A 6 33.19 21.16 -57.36
C ASN A 6 32.37 21.29 -56.06
N LYS A 7 31.33 20.45 -55.96
CA LYS A 7 30.58 20.19 -54.72
C LYS A 7 31.02 18.83 -54.18
N THR A 8 32.12 18.81 -53.45
CA THR A 8 32.55 17.62 -52.70
C THR A 8 31.77 17.53 -51.39
N GLY A 9 31.08 16.40 -51.23
CA GLY A 9 30.19 16.11 -50.11
C GLY A 9 30.93 15.99 -48.78
N ARG A 10 30.41 16.67 -47.77
CA ARG A 10 30.79 16.49 -46.36
C ARG A 10 29.60 15.79 -45.69
N GLU A 11 29.61 14.47 -45.71
CA GLU A 11 28.65 13.67 -44.96
C GLU A 11 28.83 13.95 -43.46
N SER A 12 27.82 14.56 -42.87
CA SER A 12 27.82 15.00 -41.48
C SER A 12 27.92 13.79 -40.53
N GLN A 13 28.83 13.90 -39.54
CA GLN A 13 29.00 12.99 -38.39
C GLN A 13 27.69 12.70 -37.61
N THR A 14 26.61 13.43 -37.89
CA THR A 14 25.28 13.28 -37.32
C THR A 14 24.65 11.90 -37.60
N GLN A 15 25.02 11.22 -38.69
CA GLN A 15 24.42 9.90 -39.01
C GLN A 15 25.08 8.72 -38.26
N LYS A 16 26.32 8.87 -37.77
CA LYS A 16 27.00 7.80 -37.02
C LYS A 16 26.56 7.71 -35.55
N LYS A 17 26.06 8.80 -34.95
CA LYS A 17 25.46 8.78 -33.59
C LYS A 17 24.06 8.14 -33.53
N ALA A 18 23.38 7.96 -34.66
CA ALA A 18 22.03 7.40 -34.71
C ALA A 18 21.98 5.85 -34.69
N LYS A 19 23.10 5.16 -34.96
CA LYS A 19 23.14 3.69 -35.05
C LYS A 19 23.58 2.97 -33.77
N GLN A 20 24.00 3.69 -32.73
CA GLN A 20 24.53 3.13 -31.49
C GLN A 20 23.54 3.30 -30.32
N ALA A 21 22.26 2.97 -30.54
CA ALA A 21 21.24 2.94 -29.48
C ALA A 21 20.31 1.71 -29.59
N LYS A 22 20.72 0.69 -30.34
CA LYS A 22 20.03 -0.59 -30.46
C LYS A 22 20.90 -1.71 -29.89
N ASN A 23 21.16 -1.63 -28.60
CA ASN A 23 21.49 -2.80 -27.79
C ASN A 23 21.33 -2.41 -26.34
N ASN A 24 20.20 -2.78 -25.75
CA ASN A 24 20.16 -3.03 -24.33
C ASN A 24 19.15 -4.14 -24.09
N GLY A 25 19.69 -5.23 -23.53
CA GLY A 25 19.04 -6.52 -23.33
C GLY A 25 17.72 -6.45 -22.59
N GLY A 26 17.02 -7.57 -22.64
CA GLY A 26 15.74 -7.79 -21.97
C GLY A 26 15.78 -7.23 -20.56
N LYS A 27 15.06 -6.12 -20.35
CA LYS A 27 14.84 -5.59 -19.02
C LYS A 27 13.90 -6.56 -18.34
N GLU A 28 14.40 -7.29 -17.35
CA GLU A 28 13.56 -7.90 -16.34
C GLU A 28 12.50 -6.88 -15.89
N SER A 29 11.25 -7.30 -15.83
CA SER A 29 10.11 -6.48 -15.46
C SER A 29 10.14 -6.15 -13.97
N GLN A 30 11.09 -5.32 -13.55
CA GLN A 30 11.06 -4.68 -12.24
C GLN A 30 9.72 -3.93 -12.16
N GLY A 31 8.83 -4.39 -11.29
CA GLY A 31 7.50 -3.82 -11.11
C GLY A 31 7.58 -2.31 -10.94
N ARG A 32 6.63 -1.56 -11.53
CA ARG A 32 6.65 -0.09 -11.46
C ARG A 32 6.66 0.33 -9.99
N LYS A 33 7.76 0.94 -9.53
CA LYS A 33 7.85 1.58 -8.22
C LYS A 33 6.91 2.79 -8.24
N LEU A 34 5.69 2.61 -7.72
CA LEU A 34 4.70 3.66 -7.61
C LEU A 34 5.15 4.71 -6.58
N ASN A 35 4.65 5.93 -6.73
CA ASN A 35 4.65 6.95 -5.68
C ASN A 35 6.02 7.38 -5.12
N GLN A 36 7.00 7.59 -6.02
CA GLN A 36 8.37 7.97 -5.63
C GLN A 36 8.54 9.45 -5.20
N TRP A 37 7.49 10.27 -5.29
CA TRP A 37 7.56 11.66 -4.85
C TRP A 37 7.42 11.75 -3.32
N ARG A 38 7.94 12.82 -2.70
CA ARG A 38 7.88 13.02 -1.23
C ARG A 38 6.68 13.90 -0.84
N GLN A 39 6.03 13.59 0.29
CA GLN A 39 4.83 14.29 0.73
C GLN A 39 5.02 15.80 0.91
N HIS A 40 6.15 16.22 1.50
CA HIS A 40 6.44 17.65 1.69
C HIS A 40 6.54 18.42 0.37
N ARG A 41 7.09 17.82 -0.69
CA ARG A 41 7.21 18.47 -2.01
C ARG A 41 5.85 18.71 -2.64
N MET A 42 4.94 17.77 -2.47
CA MET A 42 3.56 17.92 -2.96
C MET A 42 2.79 18.96 -2.14
N ARG A 43 3.03 19.03 -0.83
CA ARG A 43 2.41 20.05 0.03
C ARG A 43 2.86 21.45 -0.38
N GLY A 44 4.17 21.68 -0.50
CA GLY A 44 4.71 22.96 -0.99
C GLY A 44 4.19 23.33 -2.38
N ALA A 45 4.10 22.37 -3.30
CA ALA A 45 3.53 22.61 -4.63
C ALA A 45 2.04 23.01 -4.61
N ILE A 46 1.27 22.58 -3.61
CA ILE A 46 -0.13 22.97 -3.42
C ILE A 46 -0.23 24.34 -2.75
N GLU A 47 0.63 24.61 -1.76
CA GLU A 47 0.70 25.91 -1.07
C GLU A 47 1.09 27.03 -2.05
N GLU A 48 2.14 26.85 -2.86
CA GLU A 48 2.50 27.82 -3.92
C GLU A 48 1.38 27.97 -4.96
N TYR A 49 0.67 26.88 -5.29
CA TYR A 49 -0.47 26.95 -6.20
C TYR A 49 -1.59 27.83 -5.63
N GLN A 50 -1.85 27.74 -4.32
CA GLN A 50 -2.86 28.55 -3.63
C GLN A 50 -2.43 30.02 -3.53
N GLN A 51 -1.17 30.29 -3.19
CA GLN A 51 -0.62 31.65 -3.12
C GLN A 51 -0.75 32.39 -4.45
N ILE A 52 -0.42 31.74 -5.58
CA ILE A 52 -0.58 32.37 -6.90
C ILE A 52 -2.04 32.75 -7.19
N ILE A 53 -3.01 31.98 -6.71
CA ILE A 53 -4.43 32.30 -6.86
C ILE A 53 -4.81 33.49 -5.98
N GLU A 54 -4.33 33.53 -4.74
CA GLU A 54 -4.55 34.63 -3.80
C GLU A 54 -3.97 35.94 -4.34
N ASP A 55 -2.79 35.89 -4.99
CA ASP A 55 -2.15 37.01 -5.67
C ASP A 55 -2.87 37.43 -6.98
N GLY A 56 -3.97 36.75 -7.35
CA GLY A 56 -4.73 37.02 -8.58
C GLY A 56 -4.06 36.51 -9.87
N GLY A 57 -3.02 35.71 -9.75
CA GLY A 57 -2.29 35.11 -10.86
C GLY A 57 -2.94 33.84 -11.42
N VAL A 58 -2.48 33.42 -12.60
CA VAL A 58 -2.89 32.15 -13.22
C VAL A 58 -1.82 31.09 -12.95
N PRO A 59 -2.06 30.11 -12.06
CA PRO A 59 -1.04 29.12 -11.70
C PRO A 59 -0.79 28.11 -12.82
N GLN A 60 0.47 27.95 -13.21
CA GLN A 60 0.87 27.00 -14.24
C GLN A 60 1.28 25.64 -13.65
N LEU A 61 0.36 24.68 -13.64
CA LEU A 61 0.58 23.33 -13.04
C LEU A 61 1.82 22.62 -13.57
N ARG A 62 2.17 22.79 -14.86
CA ARG A 62 3.32 22.10 -15.46
C ARG A 62 4.64 22.67 -14.94
N LEU A 63 4.72 23.97 -14.68
CA LEU A 63 5.91 24.61 -14.14
C LEU A 63 6.09 24.25 -12.67
N LEU A 64 5.03 24.37 -11.87
CA LEU A 64 5.02 23.95 -10.46
C LEU A 64 5.45 22.49 -10.28
N ALA A 65 4.88 21.59 -11.09
CA ALA A 65 5.22 20.17 -11.05
C ALA A 65 6.72 19.91 -11.34
N ARG A 66 7.33 20.69 -12.24
CA ARG A 66 8.76 20.59 -12.56
C ARG A 66 9.62 21.19 -11.45
N ALA A 67 9.27 22.36 -10.93
CA ALA A 67 9.98 23.03 -9.84
C ALA A 67 10.06 22.11 -8.60
N TRP A 68 8.93 21.54 -8.20
CA TRP A 68 8.84 20.66 -7.04
C TRP A 68 9.21 19.20 -7.32
N SER A 69 9.56 18.84 -8.55
CA SER A 69 9.85 17.47 -8.96
C SER A 69 8.74 16.48 -8.57
N VAL A 70 7.48 16.86 -8.81
CA VAL A 70 6.29 16.04 -8.52
C VAL A 70 5.55 15.67 -9.81
N PRO A 71 4.83 14.54 -9.86
CA PRO A 71 4.04 14.20 -11.04
C PRO A 71 2.89 15.19 -11.26
N LYS A 72 2.83 15.78 -12.47
CA LYS A 72 1.78 16.73 -12.86
C LYS A 72 0.37 16.19 -12.63
N SER A 73 0.11 14.95 -13.03
CA SER A 73 -1.22 14.32 -12.91
C SER A 73 -1.66 14.21 -11.45
N THR A 74 -0.72 13.89 -10.55
CA THR A 74 -0.99 13.83 -9.11
C THR A 74 -1.25 15.20 -8.51
N LEU A 75 -0.46 16.22 -8.88
CA LEU A 75 -0.68 17.60 -8.44
C LEU A 75 -2.05 18.11 -8.91
N GLN A 76 -2.37 17.94 -10.19
CA GLN A 76 -3.66 18.33 -10.77
C GLN A 76 -4.84 17.67 -10.05
N ARG A 77 -4.72 16.37 -9.75
CA ARG A 77 -5.76 15.61 -9.04
C ARG A 77 -5.99 16.15 -7.62
N ARG A 78 -4.92 16.54 -6.91
CA ARG A 78 -4.98 17.10 -5.55
C ARG A 78 -5.54 18.51 -5.51
N VAL A 79 -5.13 19.36 -6.45
CA VAL A 79 -5.67 20.73 -6.61
C VAL A 79 -7.17 20.71 -6.85
N LYS A 80 -7.67 19.75 -7.65
CA LYS A 80 -9.11 19.58 -7.90
C LYS A 80 -9.90 19.02 -6.69
N GLY A 81 -9.28 18.81 -5.54
CA GLY A 81 -9.91 18.20 -4.36
C GLY A 81 -10.14 16.68 -4.46
N ASN A 82 -9.77 16.07 -5.58
CA ASN A 82 -10.02 14.66 -5.83
C ASN A 82 -8.87 13.80 -5.27
N GLY A 83 -8.74 13.62 -3.96
CA GLY A 83 -7.79 12.64 -3.43
C GLY A 83 -7.39 12.80 -1.97
N HIS A 84 -6.76 11.75 -1.44
CA HIS A 84 -6.17 11.79 -0.10
C HIS A 84 -4.93 12.68 -0.06
N PHE A 85 -4.84 13.55 0.95
CA PHE A 85 -3.64 14.35 1.21
C PHE A 85 -2.43 13.49 1.57
N ASN A 86 -2.67 12.32 2.15
CA ASN A 86 -1.61 11.41 2.56
C ASN A 86 -0.97 10.69 1.37
N HIS A 87 0.30 10.32 1.55
CA HIS A 87 1.08 9.55 0.60
C HIS A 87 0.73 8.06 0.59
N THR A 88 -0.28 7.67 1.37
CA THR A 88 -0.70 6.28 1.55
C THR A 88 -1.50 5.80 0.33
N ILE A 89 -0.99 4.78 -0.33
CA ILE A 89 -1.69 4.08 -1.41
C ILE A 89 -2.30 2.81 -0.83
N GLY A 90 -3.61 2.67 -0.93
CA GLY A 90 -4.29 1.45 -0.53
C GLY A 90 -5.78 1.63 -0.33
N ARG A 91 -6.46 0.49 -0.13
CA ARG A 91 -7.84 0.48 0.34
C ARG A 91 -7.88 1.05 1.76
N LYS A 92 -8.88 1.89 2.04
CA LYS A 92 -9.16 2.33 3.40
C LYS A 92 -9.42 1.13 4.31
N PRO A 93 -9.01 1.18 5.59
CA PRO A 93 -9.36 0.14 6.54
C PRO A 93 -10.89 0.00 6.65
N PHE A 94 -11.36 -1.19 7.04
CA PHE A 94 -12.78 -1.48 7.19
C PHE A 94 -13.39 -0.71 8.38
N LEU A 95 -12.63 -0.56 9.45
CA LEU A 95 -12.96 0.32 10.57
C LEU A 95 -12.37 1.71 10.28
N PRO A 96 -13.14 2.79 10.44
CA PRO A 96 -12.61 4.14 10.33
C PRO A 96 -11.65 4.44 11.49
N GLU A 97 -10.79 5.44 11.32
CA GLU A 97 -9.71 5.75 12.26
C GLU A 97 -10.19 6.03 13.69
N LYS A 98 -11.38 6.64 13.85
CA LYS A 98 -11.99 6.92 15.17
C LYS A 98 -12.35 5.64 15.90
N ASP A 99 -13.08 4.76 15.22
CA ASP A 99 -13.55 3.48 15.73
C ASP A 99 -12.38 2.52 15.98
N GLU A 100 -11.36 2.57 15.12
CA GLU A 100 -10.13 1.81 15.28
C GLU A 100 -9.34 2.24 16.54
N ALA A 101 -9.35 3.52 16.89
CA ALA A 101 -8.74 4.03 18.12
C ALA A 101 -9.52 3.64 19.38
N GLU A 102 -10.85 3.65 19.34
CA GLU A 102 -11.71 3.17 20.43
C GLU A 102 -11.46 1.68 20.72
N LEU A 103 -11.37 0.87 19.66
CA LEU A 103 -11.00 -0.55 19.77
C LEU A 103 -9.58 -0.74 20.33
N GLU A 104 -8.63 0.11 19.93
CA GLU A 104 -7.25 0.09 20.45
C GLU A 104 -7.22 0.32 21.97
N GLU A 105 -7.95 1.33 22.44
CA GLU A 105 -8.03 1.69 23.86
C GLU A 105 -8.69 0.59 24.70
N MET A 106 -9.75 -0.04 24.17
CA MET A 106 -10.41 -1.16 24.83
C MET A 106 -9.44 -2.33 25.03
N ILE A 107 -8.72 -2.72 23.97
CA ILE A 107 -7.72 -3.81 24.01
C ILE A 107 -6.59 -3.46 25.00
N ALA A 108 -6.10 -2.23 24.98
CA ALA A 108 -5.04 -1.78 25.90
C ALA A 108 -5.51 -1.82 27.37
N THR A 109 -6.77 -1.46 27.62
CA THR A 109 -7.37 -1.49 28.97
C THR A 109 -7.53 -2.92 29.48
N LEU A 110 -7.95 -3.85 28.62
CA LEU A 110 -8.04 -5.27 28.94
C LEU A 110 -6.65 -5.85 29.27
N GLY A 111 -5.62 -5.51 28.47
CA GLY A 111 -4.24 -5.92 28.75
C GLY A 111 -3.72 -5.37 30.10
N LYS A 112 -3.99 -4.10 30.41
CA LYS A 112 -3.61 -3.48 31.71
C LYS A 112 -4.29 -4.15 32.91
N ARG A 113 -5.50 -4.67 32.73
CA ARG A 113 -6.24 -5.40 33.76
C ARG A 113 -5.76 -6.85 33.95
N GLY A 114 -4.75 -7.29 33.19
CA GLY A 114 -4.16 -8.61 33.31
C GLY A 114 -4.85 -9.69 32.50
N PHE A 115 -5.73 -9.34 31.56
CA PHE A 115 -6.33 -10.32 30.66
C PHE A 115 -5.33 -10.71 29.55
N PRO A 116 -4.97 -12.00 29.40
CA PRO A 116 -4.18 -12.46 28.28
C PRO A 116 -5.04 -12.43 27.02
N LEU A 117 -4.79 -11.47 26.12
CA LEU A 117 -5.51 -11.37 24.85
C LEU A 117 -4.82 -12.23 23.80
N ARG A 118 -5.51 -13.24 23.28
CA ARG A 118 -5.02 -14.01 22.12
C ARG A 118 -5.43 -13.33 20.81
N LEU A 119 -4.76 -13.74 19.74
CA LEU A 119 -5.06 -13.28 18.37
C LEU A 119 -6.54 -13.51 18.01
N ASP A 120 -7.10 -14.65 18.39
CA ASP A 120 -8.48 -14.99 18.10
C ASP A 120 -9.49 -14.17 18.91
N ASP A 121 -9.14 -13.78 20.13
CA ASP A 121 -9.98 -12.90 20.96
C ASP A 121 -10.09 -11.52 20.31
N ILE A 122 -8.97 -10.95 19.88
CA ILE A 122 -8.95 -9.64 19.22
C ILE A 122 -9.76 -9.67 17.92
N ARG A 123 -9.69 -10.76 17.17
CA ARG A 123 -10.47 -10.91 15.92
C ARG A 123 -11.96 -11.06 16.19
N THR A 124 -12.34 -11.70 17.28
CA THR A 124 -13.74 -11.86 17.69
C THR A 124 -14.30 -10.55 18.24
N LEU A 125 -13.53 -9.87 19.10
CA LEU A 125 -13.86 -8.54 19.65
C LEU A 125 -14.04 -7.51 18.53
N ALA A 126 -13.16 -7.49 17.54
CA ALA A 126 -13.28 -6.59 16.39
C ALA A 126 -14.55 -6.85 15.56
N PHE A 127 -15.01 -8.10 15.48
CA PHE A 127 -16.27 -8.44 14.82
C PHE A 127 -17.47 -7.92 15.61
N GLN A 128 -17.51 -8.20 16.92
CA GLN A 128 -18.58 -7.75 17.81
C GLN A 128 -18.68 -6.21 17.84
N PHE A 129 -17.54 -5.53 17.96
CA PHE A 129 -17.47 -4.08 17.92
C PHE A 129 -18.01 -3.50 16.61
N ALA A 130 -17.73 -4.16 15.47
CA ALA A 130 -18.26 -3.73 14.19
C ALA A 130 -19.77 -4.01 14.05
N GLU A 131 -20.29 -5.11 14.61
CA GLU A 131 -21.73 -5.35 14.65
C GLU A 131 -22.47 -4.29 15.47
N GLU A 132 -21.93 -3.92 16.63
CA GLU A 132 -22.49 -2.88 17.50
C GLU A 132 -22.54 -1.51 16.81
N LYS A 133 -21.49 -1.14 16.07
CA LYS A 133 -21.43 0.10 15.29
C LYS A 133 -22.14 0.02 13.92
N GLY A 134 -22.69 -1.14 13.55
CA GLY A 134 -23.37 -1.35 12.27
C GLY A 134 -22.45 -1.37 11.03
N ILE A 135 -21.16 -1.63 11.22
CA ILE A 135 -20.15 -1.62 10.16
C ILE A 135 -20.13 -2.98 9.44
N LYS A 136 -20.51 -2.98 8.17
CA LYS A 136 -20.47 -4.17 7.31
C LYS A 136 -19.09 -4.33 6.68
N GLY A 137 -18.43 -5.46 6.92
CA GLY A 137 -17.13 -5.75 6.31
C GLY A 137 -16.47 -7.06 6.74
N PHE A 138 -16.84 -7.58 7.91
CA PHE A 138 -16.33 -8.85 8.40
C PHE A 138 -17.22 -10.04 8.02
N SER A 139 -16.66 -11.24 8.12
CA SER A 139 -17.35 -12.48 7.77
C SER A 139 -18.42 -12.82 8.81
N GLN A 140 -19.68 -12.79 8.37
CA GLN A 140 -20.84 -13.13 9.19
C GLN A 140 -20.94 -14.62 9.52
N ILE A 141 -20.41 -15.48 8.63
CA ILE A 141 -20.42 -16.94 8.81
C ILE A 141 -19.49 -17.32 9.96
N THR A 142 -18.28 -16.76 9.95
CA THR A 142 -17.23 -17.10 10.91
C THR A 142 -17.29 -16.26 12.18
N LYS A 143 -18.05 -15.16 12.19
CA LYS A 143 -18.18 -14.19 13.29
C LYS A 143 -16.84 -13.69 13.85
N LYS A 144 -15.85 -13.55 12.96
CA LYS A 144 -14.48 -13.17 13.29
C LYS A 144 -13.91 -12.25 12.21
N ALA A 145 -13.06 -11.32 12.62
CA ALA A 145 -12.27 -10.53 11.68
C ALA A 145 -11.22 -11.41 10.96
N GLY A 146 -10.86 -11.04 9.73
CA GLY A 146 -9.86 -11.76 8.95
C GLY A 146 -8.44 -11.57 9.50
N TYR A 147 -7.58 -12.57 9.33
CA TYR A 147 -6.17 -12.51 9.76
C TYR A 147 -5.41 -11.33 9.12
N ARG A 148 -5.61 -11.10 7.81
CA ARG A 148 -4.99 -9.96 7.11
C ARG A 148 -5.45 -8.60 7.64
N TRP A 149 -6.69 -8.52 8.14
CA TRP A 149 -7.18 -7.31 8.78
C TRP A 149 -6.43 -7.09 10.10
N PHE A 150 -6.28 -8.13 10.91
CA PHE A 150 -5.56 -8.08 12.19
C PHE A 150 -4.10 -7.64 12.02
N GLN A 151 -3.37 -8.23 11.06
CA GLN A 151 -2.01 -7.80 10.74
C GLN A 151 -1.96 -6.31 10.32
N GLY A 152 -2.94 -5.87 9.53
CA GLY A 152 -3.07 -4.47 9.14
C GLY A 152 -3.34 -3.56 10.34
N PHE A 153 -4.22 -3.99 11.26
CA PHE A 153 -4.57 -3.29 12.49
C PHE A 153 -3.34 -3.10 13.39
N LEU A 154 -2.56 -4.16 13.63
CA LEU A 154 -1.32 -4.04 14.40
C LEU A 154 -0.28 -3.13 13.75
N ARG A 155 -0.18 -3.13 12.40
CA ARG A 155 0.72 -2.23 11.69
C ARG A 155 0.30 -0.76 11.80
N ARG A 156 -1.00 -0.49 11.91
CA ARG A 156 -1.55 0.86 12.12
C ARG A 156 -1.41 1.30 13.58
N ASN A 157 -1.52 0.37 14.53
CA ASN A 157 -1.47 0.61 15.98
C ASN A 157 -0.23 -0.02 16.62
N PRO A 158 0.95 0.63 16.51
CA PRO A 158 2.21 0.08 17.00
C PRO A 158 2.25 -0.06 18.53
N LYS A 159 1.45 0.71 19.28
CA LYS A 159 1.35 0.61 20.74
C LYS A 159 0.93 -0.80 21.15
N LEU A 160 -0.13 -1.32 20.51
CA LEU A 160 -0.56 -2.71 20.72
C LEU A 160 0.46 -3.71 20.19
N SER A 161 1.04 -3.47 19.02
CA SER A 161 2.03 -4.38 18.45
C SER A 161 3.15 -4.67 19.43
N SER A 162 3.68 -3.65 20.14
CA SER A 162 4.74 -3.83 21.13
C SER A 162 4.36 -4.75 22.30
N VAL A 163 3.10 -4.71 22.73
CA VAL A 163 2.54 -5.58 23.78
C VAL A 163 2.42 -7.03 23.29
N PHE A 164 2.15 -7.23 22.00
CA PHE A 164 1.95 -8.55 21.41
C PHE A 164 3.20 -9.19 20.79
N LYS A 165 4.34 -8.48 20.69
CA LYS A 165 5.59 -9.03 20.10
C LYS A 165 6.16 -10.24 20.85
N GLY A 166 5.68 -10.54 22.07
CA GLY A 166 6.09 -11.70 22.85
C GLY A 166 5.20 -12.95 22.71
N LEU A 167 4.09 -12.86 21.96
CA LEU A 167 3.14 -13.97 21.79
C LEU A 167 3.30 -14.60 20.41
N ASP A 168 4.36 -15.39 20.31
CA ASP A 168 4.43 -16.64 19.57
C ASP A 168 4.01 -16.65 18.08
N GLU A 169 5.01 -16.57 17.19
CA GLU A 169 4.90 -16.95 15.79
C GLU A 169 4.81 -18.49 15.60
N SER A 170 4.86 -19.32 16.66
CA SER A 170 4.87 -20.79 16.53
C SER A 170 3.55 -21.44 16.13
N CYS A 171 2.41 -20.74 16.12
CA CYS A 171 1.11 -21.35 15.81
C CYS A 171 0.58 -21.11 14.38
N TYR A 172 1.33 -20.44 13.49
CA TYR A 172 0.85 -20.12 12.13
C TYR A 172 1.90 -20.24 11.02
N THR A 173 2.77 -21.24 11.04
CA THR A 173 3.40 -21.68 9.79
C THR A 173 2.38 -22.48 8.98
N THR A 174 2.02 -21.96 7.80
CA THR A 174 1.25 -22.67 6.76
C THR A 174 2.02 -23.83 6.12
N GLU A 175 3.14 -24.24 6.72
CA GLU A 175 3.83 -25.49 6.45
C GLU A 175 3.43 -26.48 7.55
N TRP A 176 2.78 -27.56 7.15
CA TRP A 176 2.61 -28.72 8.02
C TRP A 176 4.00 -29.17 8.48
N PRO A 177 4.23 -29.39 9.79
CA PRO A 177 5.44 -30.09 10.23
C PRO A 177 5.52 -31.41 9.47
N GLY A 178 6.66 -31.74 8.86
CA GLY A 178 6.79 -32.88 7.94
C GLY A 178 6.35 -34.25 8.49
N TRP A 179 6.21 -34.37 9.82
CA TRP A 179 5.67 -35.57 10.47
C TRP A 179 4.13 -35.67 10.44
N LEU A 180 3.39 -34.56 10.24
CA LEU A 180 1.92 -34.55 10.14
C LEU A 180 1.39 -34.83 8.72
N SER A 181 2.24 -34.88 7.69
CA SER A 181 1.82 -35.27 6.33
C SER A 181 1.50 -36.77 6.19
N ARG A 182 1.78 -37.59 7.22
CA ARG A 182 1.54 -39.04 7.21
C ARG A 182 0.18 -39.46 7.81
N VAL A 183 -0.61 -38.54 8.36
CA VAL A 183 -1.88 -38.86 9.06
C VAL A 183 -3.11 -38.63 8.16
N ARG A 184 -2.96 -38.78 6.84
CA ARG A 184 -4.09 -38.78 5.88
C ARG A 184 -4.43 -40.15 5.29
N ASP A 185 -3.76 -41.22 5.75
CA ASP A 185 -4.02 -42.60 5.32
C ASP A 185 -4.38 -43.53 6.50
N ILE A 186 -5.25 -43.08 7.42
CA ILE A 186 -5.93 -44.00 8.34
C ILE A 186 -7.32 -44.29 7.76
N PRO A 187 -7.54 -45.48 7.17
CA PRO A 187 -8.86 -45.87 6.71
C PRO A 187 -9.81 -46.03 7.91
N ILE A 188 -10.88 -45.25 7.91
CA ILE A 188 -11.99 -45.38 8.86
C ILE A 188 -12.67 -46.72 8.57
N GLN A 189 -12.54 -47.68 9.49
CA GLN A 189 -13.26 -48.95 9.43
C GLN A 189 -14.74 -48.69 9.77
N PRO A 190 -15.71 -49.14 8.97
CA PRO A 190 -17.12 -49.00 9.31
C PRO A 190 -17.47 -49.90 10.51
N SER A 191 -18.06 -49.29 11.55
CA SER A 191 -18.67 -50.01 12.68
C SER A 191 -19.69 -51.02 12.18
N GLN A 192 -19.51 -52.28 12.58
CA GLN A 192 -20.56 -53.29 12.53
C GLN A 192 -21.37 -53.13 13.81
N ASP A 193 -22.58 -52.58 13.70
CA ASP A 193 -23.60 -52.69 14.75
C ASP A 193 -24.20 -54.10 14.69
N GLN A 194 -24.22 -54.78 15.84
CA GLN A 194 -25.05 -55.96 16.13
C GLN A 194 -26.19 -55.55 17.05
#